data_AF-A0A6J7I9P0-F1
#
_entry.id   AF-A0A6J7I9P0-F1
#
_cell.length_a   1.000
_cell.length_b   1.000
_cell.length_c   1.000
_cell.angle_alpha   90.00
_cell.angle_beta   90.00
_cell.angle_gamma   90.00
#
_symmetry.space_group_name_H-M   'P 1'
#
loop_
_entity.id
_entity.type
_entity.pdbx_description
1 polymer ?
#
loop_
_entity_poly.entity_id
_entity_poly.type
_entity_poly.pdbx_seq_one_letter_code
_entity_poly.pdbx_strand_id
1 'polypeptide(L)'
;MIKAEGLPDVVAADPKAEMLAPENRPFWDQDGVHEIYREWRKILDSYPGDRMAVAEAWVSPASRIARYLRHDELANSFNFDFLSSPWTPTDLTKMINRSMEALAEVGAPSSWVFNNHDVVRSVDRFDLGLLAGNANTTLERHGDASKFDLARGTARARAGALLMLALPGGAYVYQGEELGLPEVRDIPEDRLTDPRWEMSLRTDRGRDGCRVPLPWTKDSSGAFGFSTNAAITPDDAWLPQGSAWGNFAAESQENNPDSTLTMYRKALAIRKSESGLGDGTMEWIDAGPEVIAFSRPGNFACYVNFGKAISLPHGAEVLLSSAPMNGNEIPTDCAVWVRLSVL
;
A
#
# COMPACT_ATOMS: atom_id res chain seq x y z
N MET A 1 -18.19 -15.37 3.62
CA MET A 1 -17.69 -16.77 3.50
C MET A 1 -18.88 -17.69 3.35
N ILE A 2 -18.77 -18.72 2.51
CA ILE A 2 -19.79 -19.76 2.31
C ILE A 2 -19.08 -21.09 2.48
N LYS A 3 -19.66 -22.02 3.25
CA LYS A 3 -19.13 -23.36 3.44
C LYS A 3 -19.39 -24.22 2.19
N ALA A 4 -18.39 -24.96 1.74
CA ALA A 4 -18.51 -25.92 0.65
C ALA A 4 -19.48 -27.05 1.00
N GLU A 5 -20.27 -27.43 0.00
CA GLU A 5 -21.29 -28.46 0.14
C GLU A 5 -20.67 -29.83 0.51
N GLY A 6 -21.35 -30.57 1.39
CA GLY A 6 -20.94 -31.93 1.78
C GLY A 6 -19.76 -32.02 2.76
N LEU A 7 -19.11 -30.91 3.11
CA LEU A 7 -18.02 -30.91 4.10
C LEU A 7 -18.56 -30.70 5.53
N PRO A 8 -17.88 -31.20 6.58
CA PRO A 8 -18.25 -30.94 7.97
C PRO A 8 -17.95 -29.49 8.35
N ASP A 9 -18.58 -28.99 9.42
CA ASP A 9 -18.22 -27.69 10.00
C ASP A 9 -16.79 -27.74 10.54
N VAL A 10 -16.03 -26.68 10.31
CA VAL A 10 -14.71 -26.54 10.93
C VAL A 10 -14.93 -26.09 12.37
N VAL A 11 -14.69 -27.02 13.31
CA VAL A 11 -14.77 -26.73 14.74
C VAL A 11 -13.51 -25.96 15.14
N ALA A 12 -13.65 -24.82 15.82
CA ALA A 12 -12.57 -23.88 16.12
C ALA A 12 -11.36 -24.45 16.88
N ALA A 13 -11.43 -25.70 17.35
CA ALA A 13 -10.37 -26.40 18.07
C ALA A 13 -9.68 -27.51 17.25
N ASP A 14 -9.97 -27.67 15.95
CA ASP A 14 -9.30 -28.67 15.12
C ASP A 14 -7.94 -28.17 14.57
N PRO A 15 -6.80 -28.71 15.04
CA PRO A 15 -5.47 -28.33 14.56
C PRO A 15 -5.29 -28.57 13.06
N LYS A 16 -6.10 -29.45 12.44
CA LYS A 16 -6.05 -29.71 10.99
C LYS A 16 -6.55 -28.54 10.15
N ALA A 17 -7.38 -27.67 10.72
CA ALA A 17 -7.83 -26.44 10.06
C ALA A 17 -6.68 -25.42 9.87
N GLU A 18 -5.67 -25.46 10.74
CA GLU A 18 -4.45 -24.67 10.62
C GLU A 18 -3.49 -25.23 9.57
N MET A 19 -3.54 -26.54 9.30
CA MET A 19 -2.72 -27.20 8.27
C MET A 19 -3.17 -26.87 6.84
N LEU A 20 -4.39 -26.36 6.66
CA LEU A 20 -4.85 -25.85 5.37
C LEU A 20 -4.39 -24.39 5.21
N ALA A 21 -3.66 -24.12 4.12
CA ALA A 21 -3.45 -22.75 3.67
C ALA A 21 -4.82 -22.03 3.59
N PRO A 22 -4.92 -20.75 3.98
CA PRO A 22 -6.20 -20.02 4.05
C PRO A 22 -7.09 -20.20 2.83
N GLU A 23 -6.50 -20.20 1.63
CA GLU A 23 -7.12 -20.41 0.33
C GLU A 23 -7.72 -21.81 0.12
N ASN A 24 -7.26 -22.82 0.85
CA ASN A 24 -7.73 -24.21 0.77
C ASN A 24 -8.75 -24.56 1.86
N ARG A 25 -9.17 -23.58 2.67
CA ARG A 25 -10.18 -23.82 3.70
C ARG A 25 -11.55 -23.99 3.05
N PRO A 26 -12.37 -24.94 3.52
CA PRO A 26 -13.62 -25.32 2.85
C PRO A 26 -14.70 -24.23 2.89
N PHE A 27 -14.46 -23.10 3.54
CA PHE A 27 -15.38 -21.97 3.62
C PHE A 27 -14.82 -20.69 2.99
N TRP A 28 -13.57 -20.71 2.55
CA TRP A 28 -12.88 -19.56 1.98
C TRP A 28 -13.20 -19.45 0.49
N ASP A 29 -13.55 -18.24 0.04
CA ASP A 29 -13.73 -17.91 -1.38
C ASP A 29 -14.55 -18.93 -2.20
N GLN A 30 -15.65 -19.44 -1.62
CA GLN A 30 -16.56 -20.35 -2.33
C GLN A 30 -17.54 -19.56 -3.21
N ASP A 31 -17.91 -20.09 -4.38
CA ASP A 31 -18.68 -19.36 -5.40
C ASP A 31 -20.03 -18.80 -4.88
N GLY A 32 -20.66 -19.46 -3.90
CA GLY A 32 -21.90 -18.96 -3.28
C GLY A 32 -21.75 -17.59 -2.59
N VAL A 33 -20.53 -17.13 -2.29
CA VAL A 33 -20.30 -15.81 -1.70
C VAL A 33 -20.71 -14.68 -2.65
N HIS A 34 -20.63 -14.91 -3.97
CA HIS A 34 -20.97 -13.91 -4.98
C HIS A 34 -22.47 -13.58 -4.99
N GLU A 35 -23.34 -14.55 -4.67
CA GLU A 35 -24.78 -14.29 -4.55
C GLU A 35 -25.09 -13.31 -3.40
N ILE A 36 -24.34 -13.39 -2.30
CA ILE A 36 -24.48 -12.44 -1.19
C ILE A 36 -24.10 -11.02 -1.65
N TYR A 37 -23.00 -10.86 -2.39
CA TYR A 37 -22.58 -9.55 -2.88
C TYR A 37 -23.55 -8.97 -3.92
N ARG A 38 -24.17 -9.81 -4.76
CA ARG A 38 -25.27 -9.39 -5.64
C ARG A 38 -26.49 -8.89 -4.88
N GLU A 39 -26.84 -9.54 -3.77
CA GLU A 39 -27.91 -9.06 -2.89
C GLU A 39 -27.55 -7.73 -2.23
N TRP A 40 -26.31 -7.58 -1.75
CA TRP A 40 -25.84 -6.33 -1.17
C TRP A 40 -25.77 -5.21 -2.21
N ARG A 41 -25.45 -5.53 -3.46
CA ARG A 41 -25.44 -4.54 -4.54
C ARG A 41 -26.82 -3.90 -4.73
N LYS A 42 -27.90 -4.70 -4.67
CA LYS A 42 -29.28 -4.17 -4.70
C LYS A 42 -29.56 -3.21 -3.54
N ILE A 43 -28.97 -3.45 -2.37
CA ILE A 43 -29.09 -2.53 -1.22
C ILE A 43 -28.37 -1.22 -1.55
N LEU A 44 -27.14 -1.26 -2.06
CA LEU A 44 -26.39 -0.05 -2.43
C LEU A 44 -27.13 0.79 -3.49
N ASP A 45 -27.62 0.13 -4.54
CA ASP A 45 -28.37 0.78 -5.63
C ASP A 45 -29.72 1.37 -5.18
N SER A 46 -30.25 0.96 -4.02
CA SER A 46 -31.49 1.51 -3.47
C SER A 46 -31.33 2.91 -2.86
N TYR A 47 -30.11 3.32 -2.54
CA TYR A 47 -29.81 4.66 -2.02
C TYR A 47 -29.44 5.63 -3.16
N PRO A 48 -29.84 6.91 -3.10
CA PRO A 48 -29.50 7.88 -4.12
C PRO A 48 -27.98 8.14 -4.18
N GLY A 49 -27.47 8.40 -5.39
CA GLY A 49 -26.07 8.66 -5.70
C GLY A 49 -25.24 7.39 -5.94
N ASP A 50 -23.95 7.56 -6.21
CA ASP A 50 -23.04 6.45 -6.55
C ASP A 50 -22.46 5.82 -5.28
N ARG A 51 -23.24 4.97 -4.61
CA ARG A 51 -22.77 4.22 -3.44
C ARG A 51 -21.84 3.11 -3.89
N MET A 52 -20.69 3.01 -3.22
CA MET A 52 -19.69 1.98 -3.50
C MET A 52 -19.43 1.10 -2.28
N ALA A 53 -19.12 -0.16 -2.54
CA ALA A 53 -18.53 -1.06 -1.57
C ALA A 53 -17.18 -1.57 -2.10
N VAL A 54 -16.24 -1.77 -1.19
CA VAL A 54 -14.87 -2.20 -1.48
C VAL A 54 -14.64 -3.57 -0.86
N ALA A 55 -14.16 -4.52 -1.66
CA ALA A 55 -13.77 -5.84 -1.17
C ALA A 55 -12.39 -5.79 -0.50
N GLU A 56 -12.33 -6.15 0.77
CA GLU A 56 -11.08 -6.56 1.42
C GLU A 56 -10.93 -8.10 1.32
N ALA A 57 -10.74 -8.60 0.10
CA ALA A 57 -10.69 -10.03 -0.18
C ALA A 57 -9.24 -10.50 -0.42
N TRP A 58 -8.64 -11.17 0.57
CA TRP A 58 -7.38 -11.90 0.41
C TRP A 58 -7.65 -13.24 -0.31
N VAL A 59 -7.81 -13.17 -1.63
CA VAL A 59 -8.06 -14.35 -2.47
C VAL A 59 -7.03 -14.44 -3.59
N SER A 60 -6.76 -15.66 -4.06
CA SER A 60 -5.76 -15.92 -5.08
C SER A 60 -6.26 -17.06 -5.99
N PRO A 61 -5.95 -17.06 -7.30
CA PRO A 61 -5.24 -16.02 -8.04
C PRO A 61 -6.04 -14.72 -8.22
N ALA A 62 -5.42 -13.65 -8.77
CA ALA A 62 -6.08 -12.37 -9.07
C ALA A 62 -7.42 -12.47 -9.83
N SER A 63 -7.61 -13.51 -10.66
CA SER A 63 -8.89 -13.77 -11.33
C SER A 63 -10.03 -14.13 -10.37
N ARG A 64 -9.74 -14.57 -9.14
CA ARG A 64 -10.75 -14.71 -8.06
C ARG A 64 -11.21 -13.34 -7.58
N ILE A 65 -10.30 -12.38 -7.34
CA ILE A 65 -10.67 -10.99 -7.00
C ILE A 65 -11.54 -10.38 -8.08
N ALA A 66 -11.21 -10.59 -9.36
CA ALA A 66 -11.99 -10.02 -10.47
C ALA A 66 -13.48 -10.39 -10.41
N ARG A 67 -13.82 -11.59 -9.93
CA ARG A 67 -15.23 -12.02 -9.80
C ARG A 67 -16.02 -11.13 -8.84
N TYR A 68 -15.40 -10.64 -7.77
CA TYR A 68 -16.04 -9.74 -6.81
C TYR A 68 -16.36 -8.38 -7.41
N LEU A 69 -15.72 -8.01 -8.53
CA LEU A 69 -15.79 -6.68 -9.14
C LEU A 69 -16.60 -6.64 -10.43
N ARG A 70 -17.39 -7.69 -10.70
CA ARG A 70 -18.36 -7.66 -11.79
C ARG A 70 -19.38 -6.54 -11.55
N HIS A 71 -19.95 -6.03 -12.64
CA HIS A 71 -20.87 -4.91 -12.63
C HIS A 71 -22.05 -5.02 -11.63
N ASP A 72 -22.48 -6.25 -11.31
CA ASP A 72 -23.60 -6.59 -10.41
C ASP A 72 -23.15 -6.97 -8.98
N GLU A 73 -21.87 -6.79 -8.65
CA GLU A 73 -21.27 -7.09 -7.35
C GLU A 73 -20.65 -5.82 -6.72
N LEU A 74 -19.38 -5.86 -6.29
CA LEU A 74 -18.69 -4.75 -5.62
C LEU A 74 -18.01 -3.81 -6.63
N ALA A 75 -17.69 -2.59 -6.21
CA ALA A 75 -17.16 -1.55 -7.10
C ALA A 75 -15.63 -1.53 -7.19
N ASN A 76 -14.94 -2.01 -6.16
CA ASN A 76 -13.49 -2.01 -6.07
C ASN A 76 -13.00 -3.06 -5.06
N SER A 77 -11.70 -3.37 -5.01
CA SER A 77 -11.11 -4.25 -4.00
C SER A 77 -9.76 -3.71 -3.52
N PHE A 78 -9.25 -4.20 -2.40
CA PHE A 78 -7.83 -4.04 -2.07
C PHE A 78 -6.99 -5.01 -2.91
N ASN A 79 -5.92 -4.50 -3.52
CA ASN A 79 -5.01 -5.30 -4.33
C ASN A 79 -3.86 -5.86 -3.48
N PHE A 80 -4.10 -7.01 -2.85
CA PHE A 80 -3.14 -7.64 -1.95
C PHE A 80 -1.92 -8.24 -2.66
N ASP A 81 -2.08 -8.73 -3.90
CA ASP A 81 -0.96 -9.21 -4.71
C ASP A 81 0.06 -8.06 -4.96
N PHE A 82 -0.43 -6.85 -5.24
CA PHE A 82 0.41 -5.67 -5.35
C PHE A 82 1.00 -5.22 -4.00
N LEU A 83 0.19 -5.21 -2.92
CA LEU A 83 0.64 -4.87 -1.56
C LEU A 83 1.84 -5.71 -1.10
N SER A 84 1.80 -7.00 -1.42
CA SER A 84 2.78 -8.02 -1.05
C SER A 84 3.98 -8.11 -1.98
N SER A 85 4.03 -7.29 -3.03
CA SER A 85 5.12 -7.32 -4.00
C SER A 85 6.46 -6.88 -3.37
N PRO A 86 7.56 -7.63 -3.59
CA PRO A 86 8.90 -7.14 -3.35
C PRO A 86 9.17 -5.82 -4.08
N TRP A 87 10.03 -4.98 -3.51
CA TRP A 87 10.54 -3.77 -4.18
C TRP A 87 11.61 -4.14 -5.23
N THR A 88 11.16 -4.77 -6.32
CA THR A 88 12.00 -5.11 -7.47
C THR A 88 11.25 -4.75 -8.77
N PRO A 89 11.98 -4.38 -9.84
CA PRO A 89 11.33 -4.05 -11.11
C PRO A 89 10.56 -5.24 -11.69
N THR A 90 11.09 -6.46 -11.53
CA THR A 90 10.47 -7.69 -12.04
C THR A 90 9.17 -8.03 -11.32
N ASP A 91 9.16 -8.04 -9.98
CA ASP A 91 7.99 -8.44 -9.22
C ASP A 91 6.85 -7.42 -9.35
N LEU A 92 7.18 -6.13 -9.26
CA LEU A 92 6.19 -5.05 -9.42
C LEU A 92 5.59 -5.05 -10.83
N THR A 93 6.40 -5.16 -11.89
CA THR A 93 5.90 -5.23 -13.28
C THR A 93 4.98 -6.44 -13.47
N LYS A 94 5.38 -7.61 -12.94
CA LYS A 94 4.58 -8.83 -13.00
C LYS A 94 3.23 -8.66 -12.30
N MET A 95 3.21 -8.08 -11.10
CA MET A 95 1.97 -7.88 -10.36
C MET A 95 1.09 -6.78 -10.95
N ILE A 96 1.67 -5.72 -11.53
CA ILE A 96 0.92 -4.70 -12.26
C ILE A 96 0.18 -5.33 -13.44
N ASN A 97 0.89 -6.06 -14.31
CA ASN A 97 0.28 -6.74 -15.47
C ASN A 97 -0.82 -7.71 -15.03
N ARG A 98 -0.52 -8.59 -14.06
CA ARG A 98 -1.48 -9.56 -13.55
C ARG A 98 -2.75 -8.91 -13.01
N SER A 99 -2.61 -7.80 -12.29
CA SER A 99 -3.75 -7.07 -11.71
C SER A 99 -4.63 -6.46 -12.81
N MET A 100 -4.02 -5.78 -13.79
CA MET A 100 -4.75 -5.15 -14.88
C MET A 100 -5.43 -6.18 -15.80
N GLU A 101 -4.72 -7.26 -16.15
CA GLU A 101 -5.26 -8.34 -16.99
C GLU A 101 -6.47 -9.01 -16.34
N ALA A 102 -6.38 -9.35 -15.05
CA ALA A 102 -7.47 -10.00 -14.35
C ALA A 102 -8.74 -9.12 -14.26
N LEU A 103 -8.58 -7.81 -14.02
CA LEU A 103 -9.72 -6.90 -13.86
C LEU A 103 -10.31 -6.46 -15.20
N ALA A 104 -9.51 -6.45 -16.27
CA ALA A 104 -9.99 -6.24 -17.63
C ALA A 104 -11.02 -7.30 -18.06
N GLU A 105 -10.92 -8.55 -17.56
CA GLU A 105 -11.89 -9.62 -17.87
C GLU A 105 -13.33 -9.28 -17.45
N VAL A 106 -13.50 -8.42 -16.44
CA VAL A 106 -14.80 -8.02 -15.91
C VAL A 106 -15.11 -6.54 -16.13
N GLY A 107 -14.23 -5.80 -16.83
CA GLY A 107 -14.38 -4.37 -17.09
C GLY A 107 -14.29 -3.51 -15.83
N ALA A 108 -13.57 -3.97 -14.79
CA ALA A 108 -13.41 -3.24 -13.54
C ALA A 108 -12.09 -2.45 -13.52
N PRO A 109 -12.04 -1.27 -12.85
CA PRO A 109 -10.80 -0.54 -12.69
C PRO A 109 -9.87 -1.25 -11.69
N SER A 110 -8.56 -1.19 -11.95
CA SER A 110 -7.56 -1.62 -10.97
C SER A 110 -7.55 -0.74 -9.74
N SER A 111 -7.01 -1.28 -8.66
CA SER A 111 -6.67 -0.53 -7.47
C SER A 111 -5.26 -0.84 -7.01
N TRP A 112 -4.66 0.12 -6.30
CA TRP A 112 -3.28 0.04 -5.88
C TRP A 112 -3.13 0.47 -4.44
N VAL A 113 -2.35 -0.28 -3.68
CA VAL A 113 -2.18 -0.07 -2.25
C VAL A 113 -0.82 -0.60 -1.82
N PHE A 114 -0.03 0.24 -1.14
CA PHE A 114 1.22 -0.19 -0.52
C PHE A 114 1.17 -0.17 1.00
N ASN A 115 0.13 0.37 1.62
CA ASN A 115 0.02 0.38 3.07
C ASN A 115 -1.42 0.16 3.50
N ASN A 116 -1.58 -0.46 4.65
CA ASN A 116 -2.84 -0.55 5.37
C ASN A 116 -2.52 -0.80 6.85
N HIS A 117 -3.55 -1.14 7.62
CA HIS A 117 -3.48 -1.40 9.05
C HIS A 117 -3.05 -2.84 9.41
N ASP A 118 -2.64 -3.64 8.42
CA ASP A 118 -2.33 -5.07 8.57
C ASP A 118 -0.90 -5.45 8.21
N VAL A 119 -0.16 -4.56 7.57
CA VAL A 119 1.18 -4.81 7.09
C VAL A 119 2.15 -3.78 7.65
N VAL A 120 3.41 -4.21 7.82
CA VAL A 120 4.52 -3.32 8.16
C VAL A 120 4.58 -2.18 7.14
N ARG A 121 4.76 -0.94 7.60
CA ARG A 121 4.80 0.25 6.73
C ARG A 121 5.83 0.11 5.60
N SER A 122 5.53 0.69 4.43
CA SER A 122 6.32 0.54 3.21
C SER A 122 7.77 1.00 3.34
N VAL A 123 8.04 1.99 4.19
CA VAL A 123 9.41 2.46 4.51
C VAL A 123 10.29 1.29 4.95
N ASP A 124 9.84 0.55 5.96
CA ASP A 124 10.53 -0.62 6.49
C ASP A 124 10.43 -1.82 5.55
N ARG A 125 9.23 -2.07 5.01
CA ARG A 125 8.95 -3.24 4.18
C ARG A 125 9.79 -3.26 2.91
N PHE A 126 9.89 -2.14 2.21
CA PHE A 126 10.71 -2.04 1.01
C PHE A 126 12.20 -2.00 1.32
N ASP A 127 12.61 -1.40 2.44
CA ASP A 127 14.03 -1.37 2.80
C ASP A 127 14.58 -2.76 3.11
N LEU A 128 13.87 -3.48 3.97
CA LEU A 128 14.26 -4.80 4.46
C LEU A 128 13.85 -5.94 3.53
N GLY A 129 13.13 -5.65 2.44
CA GLY A 129 12.65 -6.65 1.49
C GLY A 129 11.64 -7.62 2.10
N LEU A 130 10.77 -7.13 2.99
CA LEU A 130 9.77 -7.96 3.65
C LEU A 130 8.60 -8.23 2.72
N LEU A 131 8.08 -9.44 2.76
CA LEU A 131 6.87 -9.82 2.04
C LEU A 131 5.67 -9.57 2.95
N ALA A 132 4.61 -8.92 2.41
CA ALA A 132 3.38 -8.80 3.17
C ALA A 132 2.59 -10.12 3.13
N GLY A 133 2.14 -10.59 4.30
CA GLY A 133 1.36 -11.82 4.45
C GLY A 133 2.16 -13.02 4.96
N ASN A 134 1.47 -13.94 5.62
CA ASN A 134 1.97 -15.24 6.12
C ASN A 134 3.28 -15.23 6.93
N ALA A 135 3.45 -14.23 7.81
CA ALA A 135 4.45 -14.27 8.87
C ALA A 135 3.86 -14.93 10.14
N ASN A 136 4.63 -15.86 10.71
CA ASN A 136 4.35 -16.58 11.95
C ASN A 136 5.21 -16.09 13.12
N THR A 137 6.28 -15.35 12.84
CA THR A 137 7.15 -14.74 13.85
C THR A 137 7.34 -13.25 13.63
N THR A 138 7.76 -12.57 14.70
CA THR A 138 8.17 -11.17 14.66
C THR A 138 9.29 -10.95 13.65
N LEU A 139 10.29 -11.84 13.59
CA LEU A 139 11.41 -11.70 12.66
C LEU A 139 10.94 -11.82 11.21
N GLU A 140 10.03 -12.74 10.90
CA GLU A 140 9.44 -12.86 9.57
C GLU A 140 8.60 -11.62 9.20
N ARG A 141 7.84 -11.08 10.15
CA ARG A 141 6.95 -9.94 9.91
C ARG A 141 7.70 -8.63 9.80
N HIS A 142 8.55 -8.33 10.78
CA HIS A 142 9.21 -7.04 10.96
C HIS A 142 10.63 -7.04 10.38
N GLY A 143 11.24 -8.19 10.15
CA GLY A 143 12.63 -8.27 9.70
C GLY A 143 13.65 -7.92 10.78
N ASP A 144 14.92 -7.98 10.38
CA ASP A 144 16.07 -7.64 11.22
C ASP A 144 16.28 -6.12 11.25
N ALA A 145 15.89 -5.48 12.35
CA ALA A 145 16.01 -4.04 12.54
C ALA A 145 17.45 -3.51 12.42
N SER A 146 18.48 -4.35 12.61
CA SER A 146 19.87 -3.93 12.46
C SER A 146 20.28 -3.66 11.00
N LYS A 147 19.49 -4.15 10.04
CA LYS A 147 19.70 -3.95 8.60
C LYS A 147 18.91 -2.78 8.02
N PHE A 148 18.01 -2.21 8.83
CA PHE A 148 17.10 -1.15 8.40
C PHE A 148 17.86 0.15 8.17
N ASP A 149 17.67 0.72 6.99
CA ASP A 149 18.14 2.05 6.61
C ASP A 149 16.92 2.93 6.34
N LEU A 150 16.68 3.86 7.26
CA LEU A 150 15.54 4.78 7.18
C LEU A 150 15.58 5.65 5.91
N ALA A 151 16.77 6.09 5.47
CA ALA A 151 16.89 6.98 4.31
C ALA A 151 16.56 6.22 3.02
N ARG A 152 17.12 5.01 2.86
CA ARG A 152 16.82 4.13 1.72
C ARG A 152 15.35 3.71 1.71
N GLY A 153 14.81 3.30 2.87
CA GLY A 153 13.39 2.98 3.01
C GLY A 153 12.47 4.15 2.65
N THR A 154 12.81 5.36 3.08
CA THR A 154 12.06 6.58 2.74
C THR A 154 12.10 6.86 1.25
N ALA A 155 13.26 6.74 0.60
CA ALA A 155 13.40 6.91 -0.84
C ALA A 155 12.52 5.92 -1.61
N ARG A 156 12.57 4.64 -1.25
CA ARG A 156 11.75 3.56 -1.84
C ARG A 156 10.26 3.80 -1.64
N ALA A 157 9.83 4.13 -0.42
CA ALA A 157 8.43 4.40 -0.12
C ALA A 157 7.89 5.60 -0.92
N ARG A 158 8.69 6.67 -1.07
CA ARG A 158 8.34 7.84 -1.89
C ARG A 158 8.27 7.50 -3.37
N ALA A 159 9.22 6.70 -3.88
CA ALA A 159 9.18 6.21 -5.25
C ALA A 159 7.96 5.31 -5.52
N GLY A 160 7.65 4.42 -4.59
CA GLY A 160 6.46 3.57 -4.61
C GLY A 160 5.16 4.37 -4.62
N ALA A 161 5.09 5.45 -3.83
CA ALA A 161 3.94 6.35 -3.84
C ALA A 161 3.67 6.96 -5.23
N LEU A 162 4.71 7.47 -5.89
CA LEU A 162 4.58 8.04 -7.23
C LEU A 162 4.29 6.98 -8.29
N LEU A 163 4.83 5.76 -8.16
CA LEU A 163 4.45 4.64 -9.01
C LEU A 163 2.95 4.34 -8.86
N MET A 164 2.50 4.10 -7.62
CA MET A 164 1.12 3.79 -7.27
C MET A 164 0.14 4.85 -7.80
N LEU A 165 0.47 6.13 -7.62
CA LEU A 165 -0.35 7.26 -8.05
C LEU A 165 -0.27 7.55 -9.57
N ALA A 166 0.61 6.91 -10.32
CA ALA A 166 0.68 7.01 -11.79
C ALA A 166 -0.04 5.85 -12.50
N LEU A 167 -0.31 4.74 -11.82
CA LEU A 167 -1.01 3.59 -12.38
C LEU A 167 -2.49 3.89 -12.70
N PRO A 168 -3.10 3.15 -13.66
CA PRO A 168 -4.51 3.30 -14.02
C PRO A 168 -5.44 2.77 -12.91
N GLY A 169 -6.48 3.53 -12.57
CA GLY A 169 -7.49 3.12 -11.58
C GLY A 169 -7.41 3.83 -10.23
N GLY A 170 -7.89 3.18 -9.17
CA GLY A 170 -7.93 3.74 -7.81
C GLY A 170 -6.61 3.57 -7.03
N ALA A 171 -6.36 4.42 -6.04
CA ALA A 171 -5.26 4.24 -5.09
C ALA A 171 -5.77 4.41 -3.67
N TYR A 172 -5.29 3.56 -2.76
CA TYR A 172 -5.54 3.68 -1.33
C TYR A 172 -4.29 4.20 -0.64
N VAL A 173 -4.42 5.31 0.08
CA VAL A 173 -3.35 5.91 0.90
C VAL A 173 -3.67 5.64 2.35
N TYR A 174 -2.77 4.98 3.07
CA TYR A 174 -2.95 4.70 4.49
C TYR A 174 -2.43 5.85 5.33
N GLN A 175 -3.08 6.09 6.48
CA GLN A 175 -2.74 7.22 7.33
C GLN A 175 -1.26 7.22 7.76
N GLY A 176 -0.59 8.35 7.53
CA GLY A 176 0.82 8.55 7.84
C GLY A 176 1.79 8.00 6.78
N GLU A 177 1.31 7.30 5.75
CA GLU A 177 2.13 6.98 4.58
C GLU A 177 2.62 8.26 3.89
N GLU A 178 1.77 9.29 3.84
CA GLU A 178 2.07 10.61 3.32
C GLU A 178 3.07 11.39 4.18
N LEU A 179 3.32 10.96 5.42
CA LEU A 179 4.35 11.51 6.29
C LEU A 179 5.67 10.71 6.21
N GLY A 180 5.70 9.61 5.45
CA GLY A 180 6.86 8.72 5.39
C GLY A 180 7.15 8.04 6.73
N LEU A 181 6.11 7.67 7.49
CA LEU A 181 6.29 7.02 8.78
C LEU A 181 6.96 5.64 8.63
N PRO A 182 8.03 5.34 9.40
CA PRO A 182 8.54 3.99 9.56
C PRO A 182 7.64 3.18 10.50
N GLU A 183 7.82 1.86 10.51
CA GLU A 183 7.17 0.95 11.45
C GLU A 183 7.65 1.21 12.89
N VAL A 184 6.73 1.28 13.85
CA VAL A 184 7.11 1.31 15.27
C VAL A 184 7.36 -0.11 15.76
N ARG A 185 8.58 -0.38 16.19
CA ARG A 185 9.06 -1.75 16.51
C ARG A 185 9.16 -2.02 18.00
N ASP A 186 9.27 -0.96 18.80
CA ASP A 186 9.68 -0.96 20.19
C ASP A 186 8.53 -0.78 21.20
N ILE A 187 7.29 -1.03 20.76
CA ILE A 187 6.11 -1.04 21.66
C ILE A 187 6.34 -2.05 22.81
N PRO A 188 6.30 -1.65 24.09
CA PRO A 188 6.48 -2.59 25.21
C PRO A 188 5.52 -3.78 25.13
N GLU A 189 5.98 -4.99 25.47
CA GLU A 189 5.18 -6.22 25.32
C GLU A 189 3.88 -6.21 26.12
N ASP A 190 3.86 -5.55 27.28
CA ASP A 190 2.69 -5.33 28.13
C ASP A 190 1.73 -4.25 27.58
N ARG A 191 2.10 -3.62 26.46
CA ARG A 191 1.33 -2.58 25.77
C ARG A 191 0.90 -3.01 24.36
N LEU A 192 1.25 -4.21 23.92
CA LEU A 192 0.73 -4.79 22.67
C LEU A 192 -0.78 -5.04 22.81
N THR A 193 -1.53 -4.68 21.76
CA THR A 193 -3.00 -4.78 21.71
C THR A 193 -3.49 -5.73 20.62
N ASP A 194 -2.67 -6.03 19.62
CA ASP A 194 -3.02 -6.98 18.58
C ASP A 194 -3.11 -8.40 19.18
N PRO A 195 -4.28 -9.07 19.10
CA PRO A 195 -4.44 -10.42 19.67
C PRO A 195 -3.49 -11.44 19.06
N ARG A 196 -2.87 -11.16 17.89
CA ARG A 196 -1.79 -11.99 17.33
C ARG A 196 -0.67 -12.27 18.32
N TRP A 197 -0.36 -11.33 19.22
CA TRP A 197 0.66 -11.53 20.24
C TRP A 197 0.37 -12.76 21.10
N GLU A 198 -0.83 -12.82 21.69
CA GLU A 198 -1.22 -13.96 22.52
C GLU A 198 -1.54 -15.21 21.69
N MET A 199 -2.20 -15.07 20.53
CA MET A 199 -2.54 -16.20 19.65
C MET A 199 -1.30 -16.91 19.09
N SER A 200 -0.18 -16.21 18.92
CA SER A 200 1.08 -16.77 18.43
C SER A 200 1.96 -17.35 19.54
N LEU A 201 1.44 -17.49 20.77
CA LEU A 201 2.24 -17.82 21.96
C LEU A 201 3.43 -16.85 22.14
N ARG A 202 3.19 -15.56 21.89
CA ARG A 202 4.16 -14.47 22.07
C ARG A 202 5.38 -14.57 21.16
N THR A 203 5.16 -14.99 19.92
CA THR A 203 6.23 -15.08 18.90
C THR A 203 6.08 -14.06 17.78
N ASP A 204 4.86 -13.56 17.54
CA ASP A 204 4.52 -12.52 16.55
C ASP A 204 3.93 -11.28 17.23
N ARG A 205 4.69 -10.18 17.25
CA ARG A 205 4.25 -8.86 17.77
C ARG A 205 3.10 -8.24 16.97
N GLY A 206 2.73 -8.83 15.83
CA GLY A 206 1.54 -8.45 15.08
C GLY A 206 1.65 -7.09 14.41
N ARG A 207 0.53 -6.37 14.41
CA ARG A 207 0.27 -5.21 13.55
C ARG A 207 0.26 -3.88 14.28
N ASP A 208 0.52 -3.86 15.58
CA ASP A 208 0.45 -2.63 16.38
C ASP A 208 1.41 -1.53 15.87
N GLY A 209 2.57 -1.91 15.32
CA GLY A 209 3.58 -0.97 14.83
C GLY A 209 3.08 -0.01 13.75
N CYS A 210 2.22 -0.48 12.84
CA CYS A 210 1.61 0.35 11.80
C CYS A 210 0.37 1.13 12.29
N ARG A 211 -0.08 0.92 13.53
CA ARG A 211 -1.32 1.48 14.12
C ARG A 211 -1.07 2.56 15.16
N VAL A 212 0.19 2.83 15.48
CA VAL A 212 0.59 3.89 16.42
C VAL A 212 0.00 5.25 16.02
N PRO A 213 -0.55 6.04 16.97
CA PRO A 213 -1.14 7.34 16.71
C PRO A 213 -0.24 8.28 15.92
N LEU A 214 -0.82 9.04 14.99
CA LEU A 214 -0.07 9.93 14.11
C LEU A 214 0.60 11.09 14.89
N PRO A 215 1.82 11.50 14.50
CA PRO A 215 2.45 12.70 15.03
C PRO A 215 1.95 13.93 14.26
N TRP A 216 1.16 14.79 14.91
CA TRP A 216 0.73 16.06 14.33
C TRP A 216 1.75 17.17 14.60
N THR A 217 2.32 17.20 15.81
CA THR A 217 3.28 18.21 16.26
C THR A 217 4.62 17.59 16.63
N LYS A 218 5.70 18.39 16.57
CA LYS A 218 7.02 17.96 17.09
C LYS A 218 7.05 17.81 18.60
N ASP A 219 6.31 18.70 19.27
CA ASP A 219 6.19 18.70 20.73
C ASP A 219 5.46 17.44 21.20
N SER A 220 5.97 16.78 22.25
CA SER A 220 5.45 15.50 22.74
C SER A 220 4.12 15.63 23.51
N SER A 221 3.70 16.83 23.87
CA SER A 221 2.42 17.10 24.54
C SER A 221 1.24 16.51 23.77
N GLY A 222 0.32 15.89 24.49
CA GLY A 222 -0.84 15.24 23.89
C GLY A 222 -0.46 14.12 22.92
N ALA A 223 0.59 13.36 23.20
CA ALA A 223 1.10 12.29 22.32
C ALA A 223 1.42 12.79 20.90
N PHE A 224 2.34 13.75 20.82
CA PHE A 224 2.69 14.46 19.57
C PHE A 224 1.48 15.14 18.90
N GLY A 225 0.61 15.75 19.72
CA GLY A 225 -0.58 16.46 19.26
C GLY A 225 -1.74 15.56 18.81
N PHE A 226 -1.65 14.23 18.98
CA PHE A 226 -2.75 13.30 18.69
C PHE A 226 -3.97 13.51 19.59
N SER A 227 -3.74 13.88 20.85
CA SER A 227 -4.75 14.16 21.86
C SER A 227 -4.81 15.64 22.18
N THR A 228 -6.02 16.16 22.37
CA THR A 228 -6.21 17.53 22.90
C THR A 228 -5.91 17.63 24.40
N ASN A 229 -5.82 16.50 25.10
CA ASN A 229 -5.35 16.46 26.48
C ASN A 229 -3.81 16.50 26.51
N ALA A 230 -3.26 17.69 26.71
CA ALA A 230 -1.82 17.95 26.80
C ALA A 230 -1.08 17.13 27.88
N ALA A 231 -1.78 16.61 28.88
CA ALA A 231 -1.17 15.78 29.92
C ALA A 231 -0.83 14.35 29.47
N ILE A 232 -1.42 13.89 28.35
CA ILE A 232 -1.08 12.59 27.76
C ILE A 232 0.32 12.68 27.15
N THR A 233 1.23 11.86 27.64
CA THR A 233 2.57 11.70 27.05
C THR A 233 2.55 10.70 25.90
N PRO A 234 3.61 10.64 25.06
CA PRO A 234 3.78 9.59 24.06
C PRO A 234 3.64 8.16 24.60
N ASP A 235 4.08 7.91 25.83
CA ASP A 235 3.99 6.59 26.50
C ASP A 235 2.58 6.28 27.02
N ASP A 236 1.79 7.32 27.33
CA ASP A 236 0.40 7.18 27.80
C ASP A 236 -0.59 6.93 26.66
N ALA A 237 -0.18 7.15 25.41
CA ALA A 237 -1.01 6.88 24.24
C ALA A 237 -1.43 5.39 24.19
N TRP A 238 -2.62 5.10 23.65
CA TRP A 238 -3.17 3.73 23.65
C TRP A 238 -2.20 2.71 23.01
N LEU A 239 -1.47 3.12 21.97
CA LEU A 239 -0.22 2.51 21.55
C LEU A 239 0.92 3.53 21.76
N PRO A 240 1.94 3.19 22.55
CA PRO A 240 3.09 4.06 22.80
C PRO A 240 3.76 4.52 21.50
N GLN A 241 4.12 5.80 21.47
CA GLN A 241 4.87 6.40 20.37
C GLN A 241 6.36 6.48 20.73
N GLY A 242 7.24 6.13 19.79
CA GLY A 242 8.68 6.23 19.99
C GLY A 242 9.15 7.67 20.20
N SER A 243 10.31 7.85 20.86
CA SER A 243 10.86 9.17 21.17
C SER A 243 11.18 10.02 19.93
N ALA A 244 11.48 9.39 18.80
CA ALA A 244 11.76 10.06 17.53
C ALA A 244 10.50 10.35 16.68
N TRP A 245 9.30 10.01 17.15
CA TRP A 245 8.07 10.07 16.36
C TRP A 245 7.72 11.49 15.91
N GLY A 246 7.98 12.49 16.76
CA GLY A 246 7.82 13.91 16.43
C GLY A 246 8.67 14.39 15.25
N ASN A 247 9.73 13.67 14.85
CA ASN A 247 10.53 14.03 13.68
C ASN A 247 9.74 13.90 12.37
N PHE A 248 8.69 13.08 12.35
CA PHE A 248 7.82 12.88 11.20
C PHE A 248 6.56 13.75 11.24
N ALA A 249 6.45 14.63 12.24
CA ALA A 249 5.24 15.40 12.50
C ALA A 249 4.75 16.18 11.27
N ALA A 250 3.43 16.14 11.03
CA ALA A 250 2.78 16.85 9.93
C ALA A 250 3.14 18.35 9.91
N GLU A 251 3.14 19.00 11.08
CA GLU A 251 3.54 20.42 11.24
C GLU A 251 4.89 20.74 10.60
N SER A 252 5.87 19.84 10.72
CA SER A 252 7.22 20.06 10.19
C SER A 252 7.34 19.80 8.70
N GLN A 253 6.39 19.07 8.13
CA GLN A 253 6.36 18.75 6.71
C GLN A 253 5.52 19.76 5.91
N GLU A 254 4.53 20.39 6.54
CA GLU A 254 3.55 21.30 5.94
C GLU A 254 4.17 22.38 5.04
N ASN A 255 5.23 23.04 5.52
CA ASN A 255 5.90 24.14 4.83
C ASN A 255 7.26 23.76 4.22
N ASN A 256 7.63 22.47 4.26
CA ASN A 256 8.86 21.99 3.67
C ASN A 256 8.59 21.50 2.24
N PRO A 257 9.13 22.15 1.19
CA PRO A 257 8.86 21.79 -0.20
C PRO A 257 9.36 20.40 -0.60
N ASP A 258 10.31 19.85 0.15
CA ASP A 258 10.96 18.57 -0.08
C ASP A 258 10.36 17.42 0.76
N SER A 259 9.42 17.74 1.65
CA SER A 259 8.79 16.76 2.54
C SER A 259 7.96 15.73 1.78
N THR A 260 7.72 14.58 2.43
CA THR A 260 6.88 13.52 1.86
C THR A 260 5.44 14.00 1.73
N LEU A 261 4.96 14.77 2.71
CA LEU A 261 3.62 15.35 2.68
C LEU A 261 3.43 16.27 1.47
N THR A 262 4.40 17.15 1.21
CA THR A 262 4.35 18.06 0.05
C THR A 262 4.40 17.28 -1.26
N MET A 263 5.22 16.22 -1.35
CA MET A 263 5.27 15.34 -2.52
C MET A 263 3.90 14.70 -2.79
N TYR A 264 3.25 14.12 -1.78
CA TYR A 264 1.92 13.53 -1.92
C TYR A 264 0.86 14.54 -2.37
N ARG A 265 0.86 15.75 -1.78
CA ARG A 265 -0.07 16.81 -2.19
C ARG A 265 0.13 17.24 -3.64
N LYS A 266 1.39 17.44 -4.05
CA LYS A 266 1.73 17.75 -5.45
C LYS A 266 1.32 16.61 -6.39
N ALA A 267 1.62 15.37 -6.03
CA ALA A 267 1.28 14.19 -6.81
C ALA A 267 -0.24 14.07 -7.02
N LEU A 268 -1.04 14.25 -5.97
CA LEU A 268 -2.50 14.21 -6.06
C LEU A 268 -3.07 15.39 -6.86
N ALA A 269 -2.48 16.59 -6.75
CA ALA A 269 -2.86 17.74 -7.55
C ALA A 269 -2.59 17.50 -9.05
N ILE A 270 -1.40 16.99 -9.39
CA ILE A 270 -1.02 16.60 -10.76
C ILE A 270 -1.93 15.48 -11.27
N ARG A 271 -2.17 14.44 -10.48
CA ARG A 271 -3.08 13.33 -10.82
C ARG A 271 -4.49 13.83 -11.16
N LYS A 272 -4.95 14.90 -10.51
CA LYS A 272 -6.25 15.51 -10.79
C LYS A 272 -6.25 16.37 -12.06
N SER A 273 -5.13 17.01 -12.40
CA SER A 273 -5.04 17.95 -13.54
C SER A 273 -4.61 17.29 -14.85
N GLU A 274 -3.76 16.26 -14.81
CA GLU A 274 -3.31 15.55 -16.00
C GLU A 274 -4.41 14.63 -16.54
N SER A 275 -4.90 14.91 -17.75
CA SER A 275 -5.99 14.15 -18.38
C SER A 275 -5.71 12.66 -18.59
N GLY A 276 -4.43 12.25 -18.62
CA GLY A 276 -4.04 10.84 -18.73
C GLY A 276 -3.96 10.09 -17.41
N LEU A 277 -4.10 10.78 -16.28
CA LEU A 277 -4.07 10.16 -14.95
C LEU A 277 -5.49 9.96 -14.41
N GLY A 278 -5.64 8.97 -13.53
CA GLY A 278 -6.95 8.38 -13.19
C GLY A 278 -7.09 7.00 -13.82
N ASP A 279 -8.29 6.67 -14.28
CA ASP A 279 -8.54 5.48 -15.11
C ASP A 279 -8.03 5.68 -16.55
N GLY A 280 -7.93 4.62 -17.35
CA GLY A 280 -7.55 4.67 -18.76
C GLY A 280 -6.33 3.82 -19.11
N THR A 281 -5.83 3.98 -20.33
CA THR A 281 -4.78 3.11 -20.89
C THR A 281 -3.40 3.40 -20.32
N MET A 282 -2.55 2.38 -20.34
CA MET A 282 -1.15 2.42 -19.95
C MET A 282 -0.33 1.59 -20.96
N GLU A 283 0.82 2.09 -21.38
CA GLU A 283 1.72 1.39 -22.29
C GLU A 283 3.13 1.33 -21.69
N TRP A 284 3.74 0.15 -21.67
CA TRP A 284 5.11 -0.02 -21.17
C TRP A 284 6.13 0.66 -22.07
N ILE A 285 7.14 1.28 -21.47
CA ILE A 285 8.32 1.85 -22.13
C ILE A 285 9.50 0.96 -21.77
N ASP A 286 10.22 0.45 -22.77
CA ASP A 286 11.49 -0.25 -22.54
C ASP A 286 12.58 0.78 -22.18
N ALA A 287 12.92 0.84 -20.89
CA ALA A 287 13.97 1.69 -20.33
C ALA A 287 15.10 0.85 -19.69
N GLY A 288 15.19 -0.44 -20.03
CA GLY A 288 16.14 -1.38 -19.45
C GLY A 288 15.62 -2.14 -18.22
N PRO A 289 16.34 -3.20 -17.80
CA PRO A 289 15.84 -4.20 -16.84
C PRO A 289 15.74 -3.70 -15.39
N GLU A 290 16.41 -2.61 -15.06
CA GLU A 290 16.40 -2.02 -13.71
C GLU A 290 15.43 -0.83 -13.60
N VAL A 291 14.56 -0.63 -14.58
CA VAL A 291 13.67 0.53 -14.67
C VAL A 291 12.24 0.08 -14.95
N ILE A 292 11.29 0.58 -14.16
CA ILE A 292 9.87 0.52 -14.50
C ILE A 292 9.54 1.83 -15.20
N ALA A 293 9.11 1.77 -16.45
CA ALA A 293 8.68 2.95 -17.19
C ALA A 293 7.41 2.67 -18.00
N PHE A 294 6.46 3.60 -17.96
CA PHE A 294 5.24 3.51 -18.78
C PHE A 294 4.71 4.89 -19.15
N SER A 295 4.00 4.96 -20.28
CA SER A 295 3.26 6.13 -20.71
C SER A 295 1.77 6.02 -20.36
N ARG A 296 1.14 7.18 -20.23
CA ARG A 296 -0.30 7.38 -20.11
C ARG A 296 -0.73 8.44 -21.14
N PRO A 297 -2.03 8.57 -21.45
CA PRO A 297 -2.52 9.60 -22.38
C PRO A 297 -2.02 11.02 -22.04
N GLY A 298 -1.99 11.91 -23.03
CA GLY A 298 -1.51 13.29 -22.83
C GLY A 298 0.00 13.42 -22.66
N ASN A 299 0.77 12.45 -23.19
CA ASN A 299 2.23 12.37 -23.13
C ASN A 299 2.80 12.27 -21.71
N PHE A 300 1.99 11.89 -20.73
CA PHE A 300 2.49 11.61 -19.39
C PHE A 300 3.32 10.32 -19.41
N ALA A 301 4.43 10.29 -18.68
CA ALA A 301 5.16 9.06 -18.39
C ALA A 301 5.64 9.03 -16.93
N CYS A 302 5.71 7.82 -16.37
CA CYS A 302 6.32 7.55 -15.09
C CYS A 302 7.56 6.69 -15.30
N TYR A 303 8.66 7.08 -14.66
CA TYR A 303 9.91 6.32 -14.59
C TYR A 303 10.23 6.03 -13.14
N VAL A 304 10.62 4.80 -12.81
CA VAL A 304 11.09 4.39 -11.49
C VAL A 304 12.38 3.62 -11.68
N ASN A 305 13.48 4.16 -11.15
CA ASN A 305 14.80 3.57 -11.28
C ASN A 305 15.16 2.73 -10.04
N PHE A 306 15.54 1.47 -10.25
CA PHE A 306 16.00 0.54 -9.22
C PHE A 306 17.52 0.26 -9.31
N GLY A 307 18.14 0.69 -10.41
CA GLY A 307 19.53 0.42 -10.75
C GLY A 307 20.42 1.64 -10.59
N LYS A 308 21.52 1.69 -11.37
CA LYS A 308 22.39 2.89 -11.43
C LYS A 308 21.63 4.08 -12.01
N ALA A 309 22.11 5.30 -11.74
CA ALA A 309 21.49 6.51 -12.27
C ALA A 309 21.33 6.44 -13.80
N ILE A 310 20.14 6.81 -14.30
CA ILE A 310 19.81 6.84 -15.72
C ILE A 310 19.38 8.25 -16.15
N SER A 311 19.60 8.61 -17.41
CA SER A 311 19.11 9.89 -17.94
C SER A 311 17.65 9.79 -18.39
N LEU A 312 16.88 10.85 -18.13
CA LEU A 312 15.56 11.03 -18.72
C LEU A 312 15.62 11.11 -20.26
N PRO A 313 14.53 10.75 -20.96
CA PRO A 313 14.41 10.99 -22.40
C PRO A 313 14.69 12.44 -22.77
N HIS A 314 15.30 12.65 -23.93
CA HIS A 314 15.59 13.99 -24.43
C HIS A 314 14.30 14.82 -24.58
N GLY A 315 14.31 16.06 -24.08
CA GLY A 315 13.16 16.96 -24.15
C GLY A 315 12.00 16.62 -23.19
N ALA A 316 12.18 15.69 -22.25
CA ALA A 316 11.16 15.44 -21.23
C ALA A 316 11.08 16.59 -20.22
N GLU A 317 9.88 17.08 -19.94
CA GLU A 317 9.59 18.06 -18.89
C GLU A 317 9.31 17.32 -17.59
N VAL A 318 10.07 17.61 -16.52
CA VAL A 318 9.83 17.01 -15.20
C VAL A 318 8.62 17.66 -14.53
N LEU A 319 7.60 16.85 -14.22
CA LEU A 319 6.40 17.28 -13.48
C LEU A 319 6.60 17.11 -11.97
N LEU A 320 7.17 15.99 -11.54
CA LEU A 320 7.43 15.69 -10.14
C LEU A 320 8.52 14.63 -10.01
N SER A 321 9.34 14.71 -8.96
CA SER A 321 10.31 13.69 -8.60
C SER A 321 10.15 13.29 -7.13
N SER A 322 10.35 12.01 -6.81
CA SER A 322 10.28 11.50 -5.44
C SER A 322 11.51 11.86 -4.63
N ALA A 323 12.65 12.15 -5.27
CA ALA A 323 13.90 12.56 -4.63
C ALA A 323 14.64 13.63 -5.47
N PRO A 324 15.63 14.35 -4.91
CA PRO A 324 16.44 15.28 -5.69
C PRO A 324 17.12 14.60 -6.89
N MET A 325 17.08 15.26 -8.05
CA MET A 325 17.73 14.81 -9.28
C MET A 325 19.02 15.59 -9.53
N ASN A 326 19.97 14.98 -10.23
CA ASN A 326 21.16 15.66 -10.73
C ASN A 326 20.98 16.01 -12.21
N GLY A 327 20.53 17.23 -12.51
CA GLY A 327 20.13 17.60 -13.86
C GLY A 327 18.99 16.71 -14.36
N ASN A 328 19.25 15.92 -15.40
CA ASN A 328 18.28 15.00 -16.00
C ASN A 328 18.46 13.54 -15.55
N GLU A 329 19.27 13.28 -14.51
CA GLU A 329 19.52 11.92 -14.02
C GLU A 329 18.53 11.51 -12.92
N ILE A 330 17.90 10.35 -13.10
CA ILE A 330 17.06 9.68 -12.11
C ILE A 330 17.97 8.77 -11.26
N PRO A 331 18.22 9.09 -9.98
CA PRO A 331 19.03 8.23 -9.12
C PRO A 331 18.33 6.91 -8.77
N THR A 332 19.04 5.99 -8.14
CA THR A 332 18.47 4.74 -7.59
C THR A 332 17.35 5.04 -6.60
N ASP A 333 16.32 4.19 -6.57
CA ASP A 333 15.15 4.30 -5.68
C ASP A 333 14.42 5.66 -5.82
N CYS A 334 14.36 6.16 -7.06
CA CYS A 334 13.68 7.40 -7.40
C CYS A 334 12.64 7.19 -8.51
N ALA A 335 11.47 7.80 -8.31
CA ALA A 335 10.41 7.88 -9.31
C ALA A 335 10.29 9.32 -9.82
N VAL A 336 10.11 9.47 -11.13
CA VAL A 336 9.93 10.76 -11.79
C VAL A 336 8.73 10.68 -12.73
N TRP A 337 7.86 11.67 -12.62
CA TRP A 337 6.78 11.93 -13.56
C TRP A 337 7.23 12.98 -14.55
N VAL A 338 7.03 12.71 -15.83
CA VAL A 338 7.43 13.61 -16.90
C VAL A 338 6.31 13.77 -17.91
N ARG A 339 6.36 14.88 -18.64
CA ARG A 339 5.68 15.05 -19.92
C ARG A 339 6.69 14.82 -21.04
N LEU A 340 6.46 13.81 -21.86
CA LEU A 340 7.27 13.50 -23.03
C LEU A 340 7.06 14.57 -24.11
N SER A 341 8.13 14.95 -24.81
CA SER A 341 8.03 15.80 -26.00
C SER A 341 7.26 15.07 -27.10
N VAL A 342 6.38 15.78 -27.81
CA VAL A 342 5.79 15.28 -29.05
C VAL A 342 6.91 15.26 -30.10
N LEU A 343 7.20 14.08 -30.66
CA LEU A 343 8.12 13.95 -31.79
C LEU A 343 7.60 14.65 -33.05
#